data_AF-A0A244EIT2-F1
#
_entry.id   AF-A0A244EIT2-F1
#
_cell.length_a   1.000
_cell.length_b   1.000
_cell.length_c   1.000
_cell.angle_alpha   90.00
_cell.angle_beta   90.00
_cell.angle_gamma   90.00
#
_symmetry.space_group_name_H-M   'P 1'
#
loop_
_entity.id
_entity.type
_entity.pdbx_description
1 polymer ?
#
loop_
_entity_poly.entity_id
_entity_poly.type
_entity_poly.pdbx_seq_one_letter_code
_entity_poly.pdbx_strand_id
1 'polypeptide(L)'
;MFSQFLRRHAAAGLYLLCIAAALLSAASLVAYAQEPGSIRLFKVVSPRDEIVIGIEAVQLGGGSGPDVQRFATLVQDKSPLTVWQYASQKDTAGALVQAPIRQVALFKNELVRIEPYSTPLPIKVPGAAK
;
A
#
# COMPACT_ATOMS: atom_id res chain seq x y z
N MET A 1 -52.78 -13.78 -28.62
CA MET A 1 -52.58 -13.79 -27.15
C MET A 1 -51.27 -14.49 -26.71
N PHE A 2 -50.25 -14.62 -27.59
CA PHE A 2 -49.01 -15.35 -27.30
C PHE A 2 -47.72 -14.48 -27.24
N SER A 3 -47.79 -13.17 -27.53
CA SER A 3 -46.60 -12.29 -27.60
C SER A 3 -46.28 -11.54 -26.31
N GLN A 4 -47.12 -11.62 -25.27
CA GLN A 4 -46.89 -10.90 -24.01
C GLN A 4 -46.04 -11.69 -22.99
N PHE A 5 -45.98 -13.02 -23.08
CA PHE A 5 -45.16 -13.83 -22.17
C PHE A 5 -43.67 -13.77 -22.52
N LEU A 6 -43.33 -13.75 -23.82
CA LEU A 6 -41.93 -13.76 -24.27
C LEU A 6 -41.15 -12.48 -23.90
N ARG A 7 -41.85 -11.33 -23.83
CA ARG A 7 -41.25 -10.03 -23.46
C ARG A 7 -40.91 -9.92 -21.97
N ARG A 8 -41.62 -10.65 -21.10
CA ARG A 8 -41.42 -10.60 -19.64
C ARG A 8 -40.18 -11.38 -19.20
N HIS A 9 -39.88 -12.49 -19.89
CA HIS A 9 -38.69 -13.30 -19.63
C HIS A 9 -37.39 -12.67 -20.15
N ALA A 10 -37.44 -11.94 -21.27
CA ALA A 10 -36.28 -11.22 -21.79
C ALA A 10 -35.85 -10.06 -20.88
N ALA A 11 -36.80 -9.32 -20.30
CA ALA A 11 -36.52 -8.26 -19.35
C ALA A 11 -35.93 -8.80 -18.04
N ALA A 12 -36.49 -9.89 -17.50
CA ALA A 12 -35.99 -10.50 -16.26
C ALA A 12 -34.56 -11.04 -16.40
N GLY A 13 -34.21 -11.62 -17.56
CA GLY A 13 -32.85 -12.09 -17.84
C GLY A 13 -31.83 -10.95 -17.93
N LEU A 14 -32.23 -9.81 -18.52
CA LEU A 14 -31.37 -8.63 -18.61
C LEU A 14 -31.16 -7.95 -17.24
N TYR A 15 -32.20 -7.90 -16.40
CA TYR A 15 -32.09 -7.39 -15.02
C TYR A 15 -31.14 -8.25 -14.17
N LEU A 16 -31.23 -9.57 -14.25
CA LEU A 16 -30.32 -10.49 -13.55
C LEU A 16 -28.87 -10.36 -14.03
N LEU A 17 -28.66 -10.15 -15.34
CA LEU A 17 -27.33 -9.94 -15.91
C LEU A 17 -26.70 -8.61 -15.45
N CYS A 18 -27.48 -7.53 -15.38
CA CYS A 18 -27.02 -6.23 -14.87
C CYS A 18 -26.69 -6.26 -13.38
N ILE A 19 -27.46 -7.01 -12.57
CA ILE A 19 -27.17 -7.18 -11.13
C ILE A 19 -25.88 -7.98 -10.94
N ALA A 20 -25.66 -9.05 -11.72
CA ALA A 20 -24.43 -9.84 -11.68
C ALA A 20 -23.19 -9.00 -12.09
N ALA A 21 -23.33 -8.16 -13.12
CA ALA A 21 -22.26 -7.25 -13.55
C ALA A 21 -21.94 -6.17 -12.50
N ALA A 22 -22.96 -5.61 -11.84
CA ALA A 22 -22.78 -4.62 -10.77
C ALA A 22 -22.10 -5.22 -9.52
N LEU A 23 -22.40 -6.48 -9.18
CA LEU A 23 -21.74 -7.19 -8.08
C LEU A 23 -20.27 -7.53 -8.38
N LEU A 24 -19.93 -7.83 -9.64
CA LEU A 24 -18.53 -8.06 -10.04
C LEU A 24 -17.69 -6.77 -10.05
N SER A 25 -18.27 -5.62 -10.44
CA SER A 25 -17.56 -4.33 -10.42
C SER A 25 -17.37 -3.76 -9.01
N ALA A 26 -18.20 -4.13 -8.03
CA ALA A 26 -18.00 -3.73 -6.64
C ALA A 26 -16.82 -4.45 -5.96
N ALA A 27 -16.44 -5.65 -6.45
CA ALA A 27 -15.32 -6.41 -5.90
C ALA A 27 -13.93 -5.84 -6.27
N SER A 28 -13.86 -4.97 -7.28
CA SER A 28 -12.59 -4.33 -7.72
C SER A 28 -12.27 -3.04 -6.96
N LEU A 29 -13.20 -2.55 -6.12
CA LEU A 29 -13.04 -1.36 -5.29
C LEU A 29 -12.82 -1.69 -3.81
N VAL A 30 -12.29 -2.88 -3.52
CA VAL A 30 -11.65 -3.11 -2.22
C VAL A 30 -10.35 -2.31 -2.22
N ALA A 31 -10.47 -1.01 -1.95
CA ALA A 31 -9.40 -0.25 -1.35
C ALA A 31 -8.89 -1.08 -0.17
N TYR A 32 -7.59 -1.33 -0.12
CA TYR A 32 -6.92 -2.07 0.93
C TYR A 32 -7.11 -1.37 2.29
N ALA A 33 -8.28 -1.52 2.89
CA ALA A 33 -8.52 -1.35 4.31
C ALA A 33 -8.07 -2.65 4.98
N GLN A 34 -6.80 -2.98 4.81
CA GLN A 34 -6.14 -3.96 5.66
C GLN A 34 -5.99 -3.29 7.03
N GLU A 35 -6.21 -4.01 8.13
CA GLU A 35 -5.82 -3.51 9.45
C GLU A 35 -4.42 -2.92 9.34
N PRO A 36 -4.16 -1.73 9.89
CA PRO A 36 -2.88 -1.06 9.75
C PRO A 36 -1.75 -2.02 10.14
N GLY A 37 -1.12 -2.61 9.12
CA GLY A 37 -0.04 -3.57 9.30
C GLY A 37 1.08 -2.89 10.06
N SER A 38 1.83 -3.66 10.86
CA SER A 38 3.02 -3.11 11.52
C SER A 38 3.96 -2.50 10.46
N ILE A 39 4.10 -1.18 10.49
CA ILE A 39 4.99 -0.46 9.58
C ILE A 39 6.43 -0.74 10.00
N ARG A 40 7.23 -1.21 9.06
CA ARG A 40 8.68 -1.35 9.20
C ARG A 40 9.35 -0.14 8.55
N LEU A 41 10.25 0.49 9.29
CA LEU A 41 10.98 1.66 8.83
C LEU A 41 12.41 1.27 8.45
N PHE A 42 12.89 1.88 7.38
CA PHE A 42 14.26 1.75 6.91
C PHE A 42 14.82 3.13 6.61
N LYS A 43 16.11 3.32 6.85
CA LYS A 43 16.84 4.49 6.38
C LYS A 43 17.53 4.12 5.07
N VAL A 44 17.26 4.89 4.03
CA VAL A 44 17.92 4.81 2.74
C VAL A 44 18.99 5.89 2.69
N VAL A 45 20.24 5.48 2.57
CA VAL A 45 21.40 6.36 2.48
C VAL A 45 21.90 6.34 1.04
N SER A 46 21.92 7.50 0.41
CA SER A 46 22.45 7.71 -0.93
C SER A 46 23.49 8.83 -0.94
N PRO A 47 24.27 9.00 -2.02
CA PRO A 47 25.16 10.16 -2.16
C PRO A 47 24.44 11.51 -2.18
N ARG A 48 23.15 11.54 -2.54
CA ARG A 48 22.35 12.77 -2.62
C ARG A 48 21.77 13.15 -1.26
N ASP A 49 21.23 12.17 -0.56
CA ASP A 49 20.41 12.38 0.64
C ASP A 49 20.22 11.08 1.45
N GLU A 50 19.74 11.28 2.68
CA GLU A 50 19.24 10.22 3.55
C GLU A 50 17.74 10.43 3.79
N ILE A 51 16.95 9.37 3.62
CA ILE A 51 15.51 9.41 3.88
C ILE A 51 15.07 8.22 4.72
N VAL A 52 14.08 8.43 5.57
CA VAL A 52 13.38 7.33 6.25
C VAL A 52 12.18 6.95 5.40
N ILE A 53 12.04 5.66 5.10
CA ILE A 53 10.89 5.11 4.38
C ILE A 53 10.19 4.07 5.24
N GLY A 54 8.91 3.84 4.95
CA GLY A 54 8.10 2.83 5.62
C GLY A 54 7.37 1.93 4.64
N ILE A 55 7.24 0.67 5.03
CA ILE A 55 6.51 -0.36 4.30
C ILE A 55 5.78 -1.25 5.31
N GLU A 56 4.61 -1.79 4.94
CA GLU A 56 3.91 -2.75 5.81
C GLU A 56 4.70 -4.06 5.88
N ALA A 57 4.78 -4.66 7.07
CA ALA A 57 5.50 -5.90 7.29
C ALA A 57 5.08 -7.04 6.35
N VAL A 58 3.80 -7.11 5.96
CA VAL A 58 3.28 -8.13 5.03
C VAL A 58 3.87 -8.00 3.63
N GLN A 59 4.21 -6.78 3.19
CA GLN A 59 4.77 -6.52 1.86
C GLN A 59 6.25 -6.93 1.76
N LEU A 60 6.94 -7.11 2.90
CA LEU A 60 8.29 -7.69 2.92
C LEU A 60 8.31 -9.16 2.49
N GLY A 61 7.14 -9.80 2.36
CA GLY A 61 7.00 -11.21 2.05
C GLY A 61 7.35 -12.12 3.22
N GLY A 62 7.15 -13.42 3.02
CA GLY A 62 7.56 -14.45 3.96
C GLY A 62 9.08 -14.66 3.94
N GLY A 63 9.65 -15.05 5.08
CA GLY A 63 11.06 -15.44 5.18
C GLY A 63 11.63 -15.22 6.58
N SER A 64 12.60 -16.03 6.98
CA SER A 64 13.21 -16.00 8.32
C SER A 64 14.39 -15.04 8.48
N GLY A 65 14.87 -14.42 7.40
CA GLY A 65 15.99 -13.47 7.44
C GLY A 65 15.64 -12.12 8.10
N PRO A 66 16.62 -11.22 8.33
CA PRO A 66 16.33 -9.88 8.86
C PRO A 66 15.45 -9.05 7.91
N ASP A 67 14.58 -8.19 8.47
CA ASP A 67 13.68 -7.32 7.71
C ASP A 67 14.42 -6.47 6.66
N VAL A 68 15.61 -5.96 6.98
CA VAL A 68 16.44 -5.17 6.06
C VAL A 68 16.91 -5.97 4.85
N GLN A 69 17.23 -7.25 5.03
CA GLN A 69 17.62 -8.13 3.93
C GLN A 69 16.42 -8.41 3.03
N ARG A 70 15.25 -8.69 3.62
CA ARG A 70 14.02 -8.92 2.86
C ARG A 70 13.59 -7.67 2.09
N PHE A 71 13.70 -6.48 2.71
CA PHE A 71 13.41 -5.23 2.02
C PHE A 71 14.39 -4.96 0.88
N ALA A 72 15.70 -5.21 1.08
CA ALA A 72 16.69 -5.08 0.01
C ALA A 72 16.36 -6.00 -1.17
N THR A 73 16.01 -7.27 -0.93
CA THR A 73 15.55 -8.20 -1.96
C THR A 73 14.29 -7.68 -2.67
N LEU A 74 13.30 -7.17 -1.92
CA LEU A 74 12.08 -6.60 -2.51
C LEU A 74 12.40 -5.42 -3.45
N VAL A 75 13.32 -4.54 -3.08
CA VAL A 75 13.76 -3.43 -3.95
C VAL A 75 14.44 -3.94 -5.21
N GLN A 76 15.26 -4.99 -5.09
CA GLN A 76 15.91 -5.62 -6.26
C GLN A 76 14.88 -6.20 -7.22
N ASP A 77 13.86 -6.88 -6.69
CA ASP A 77 12.85 -7.61 -7.47
C ASP A 77 11.75 -6.71 -8.06
N LYS A 78 11.45 -5.58 -7.40
CA LYS A 78 10.31 -4.70 -7.72
C LYS A 78 10.74 -3.27 -8.06
N SER A 79 11.96 -3.06 -8.54
CA SER A 79 12.42 -1.72 -8.94
C SER A 79 11.70 -1.22 -10.21
N PRO A 80 11.10 -0.01 -10.22
CA PRO A 80 11.02 0.93 -9.10
C PRO A 80 9.95 0.55 -8.07
N LEU A 81 10.35 0.53 -6.79
CA LEU A 81 9.45 0.22 -5.69
C LEU A 81 8.90 1.52 -5.08
N THR A 82 7.59 1.72 -5.15
CA THR A 82 6.95 2.90 -4.53
C THR A 82 6.72 2.65 -3.05
N VAL A 83 7.24 3.53 -2.20
CA VAL A 83 7.13 3.48 -0.73
C VAL A 83 6.76 4.84 -0.17
N TRP A 84 6.30 4.89 1.07
CA TRP A 84 6.09 6.17 1.78
C TRP A 84 7.39 6.63 2.43
N GLN A 85 7.76 7.90 2.23
CA GLN A 85 8.74 8.59 3.05
C GLN A 85 8.11 9.02 4.37
N TYR A 86 8.85 8.88 5.46
CA TYR A 86 8.46 9.22 6.81
C TYR A 86 9.35 10.31 7.41
N ALA A 87 8.79 11.12 8.29
CA ALA A 87 9.50 12.09 9.10
C ALA A 87 8.81 12.30 10.45
N SER A 88 9.54 12.89 11.41
CA SER A 88 8.94 13.36 12.66
C SER A 88 8.06 14.58 12.39
N GLN A 89 6.79 14.51 12.79
CA GLN A 89 5.82 15.60 12.66
C GLN A 89 5.03 15.78 13.95
N LYS A 90 4.39 16.93 14.10
CA LYS A 90 3.37 17.13 15.13
C LYS A 90 2.03 16.65 14.61
N ASP A 91 1.33 15.82 15.38
CA ASP A 91 -0.04 15.45 15.05
C ASP A 91 -1.04 16.57 15.43
N THR A 92 -2.33 16.33 15.21
CA THR A 92 -3.41 17.30 15.50
C THR A 92 -3.45 17.72 16.98
N ALA A 93 -2.98 16.86 17.89
CA ALA A 93 -2.88 17.17 19.32
C ALA A 93 -1.55 17.84 19.69
N GLY A 94 -0.65 18.07 18.72
CA GLY A 94 0.67 18.66 18.92
C GLY A 94 1.75 17.67 19.38
N ALA A 95 1.43 16.37 19.49
CA ALA A 95 2.38 15.34 19.90
C ALA A 95 3.33 14.97 18.76
N LEU A 96 4.60 14.67 19.08
CA LEU A 96 5.55 14.20 18.09
C LEU A 96 5.26 12.75 17.69
N VAL A 97 5.18 12.52 16.38
CA VAL A 97 4.89 11.22 15.76
C VAL A 97 5.80 11.02 14.56
N GLN A 98 6.09 9.76 14.22
CA GLN A 98 6.71 9.42 12.95
C GLN A 98 5.59 9.22 11.91
N ALA A 99 5.44 10.16 10.98
CA ALA A 99 4.32 10.17 10.04
C ALA A 99 4.78 10.13 8.57
N PRO A 100 3.98 9.54 7.68
CA PRO A 100 4.25 9.56 6.25
C PRO A 100 4.02 10.96 5.68
N ILE A 101 4.91 11.40 4.78
CA ILE A 101 4.90 12.76 4.23
C ILE A 101 4.65 12.81 2.71
N ARG A 102 5.11 11.80 1.97
CA ARG A 102 4.89 11.64 0.52
C ARG A 102 5.34 10.26 0.07
N GLN A 103 4.90 9.83 -1.11
CA GLN A 103 5.44 8.65 -1.76
C GLN A 103 6.75 8.98 -2.50
N VAL A 104 7.64 8.00 -2.57
CA VAL A 104 8.90 8.04 -3.31
C VAL A 104 9.09 6.72 -4.05
N ALA A 105 9.70 6.77 -5.23
CA ALA A 105 10.09 5.59 -5.99
C ALA A 105 11.55 5.25 -5.68
N LEU A 106 11.77 4.08 -5.09
CA LEU A 106 13.09 3.55 -4.80
C LEU A 106 13.57 2.69 -5.97
N PHE A 107 14.69 3.09 -6.56
CA PHE A 107 15.32 2.37 -7.66
C PHE A 107 16.43 1.46 -7.14
N LYS A 108 16.60 0.30 -7.78
CA LYS A 108 17.79 -0.52 -7.61
C LYS A 108 19.03 0.30 -7.98
N ASN A 109 19.96 0.44 -7.03
CA ASN A 109 21.21 1.18 -7.22
C ASN A 109 22.29 0.64 -6.27
N GLU A 110 23.50 0.42 -6.77
CA GLU A 110 24.63 -0.12 -6.00
C GLU A 110 25.22 0.89 -5.00
N LEU A 111 24.98 2.18 -5.20
CA LEU A 111 25.42 3.25 -4.30
C LEU A 111 24.44 3.51 -3.15
N VAL A 112 23.30 2.82 -3.13
CA VAL A 112 22.28 2.96 -2.08
C VAL A 112 22.53 1.92 -0.99
N ARG A 113 22.67 2.39 0.25
CA ARG A 113 22.69 1.54 1.43
C ARG A 113 21.35 1.62 2.16
N ILE A 114 20.83 0.48 2.57
CA ILE A 114 19.60 0.38 3.35
C ILE A 114 19.97 -0.06 4.77
N GLU A 115 19.53 0.70 5.76
CA GLU A 115 19.75 0.43 7.18
C GLU A 115 18.40 0.23 7.89
N PRO A 116 18.31 -0.62 8.92
CA PRO A 116 17.17 -0.63 9.83
C PRO A 116 16.99 0.75 10.46
N TYR A 117 15.74 1.19 10.63
CA TYR A 117 15.44 2.44 11.33
C TYR A 117 14.45 2.18 12.46
N SER A 118 14.82 2.56 13.68
CA SER A 118 13.98 2.50 14.87
C SER A 118 13.76 3.89 15.40
N THR A 119 12.54 4.16 15.88
CA THR A 119 12.16 5.45 16.46
C THR A 119 11.42 5.22 17.77
N PRO A 120 11.63 6.07 18.79
CA PRO A 120 10.81 6.05 20.00
C PRO A 120 9.43 6.68 19.78
N LEU A 121 9.21 7.36 18.64
CA LEU A 121 7.95 8.02 18.34
C LEU A 121 6.88 7.02 17.89
N PRO A 122 5.60 7.26 18.22
CA PRO A 122 4.50 6.50 17.62
C PRO A 122 4.53 6.63 16.09
N ILE A 123 4.44 5.49 15.40
CA ILE A 123 4.41 5.45 13.92
C ILE A 123 2.96 5.54 13.45
N LYS A 124 2.67 6.50 12.58
CA LYS A 124 1.35 6.63 11.94
C LYS A 124 1.32 5.83 10.64
N VAL A 125 0.17 5.24 10.35
CA VAL A 125 -0.03 4.57 9.06
C VAL A 125 -0.32 5.60 7.97
N PRO A 126 0.04 5.32 6.71
CA PRO A 126 -0.34 6.17 5.59
C PRO A 126 -1.86 6.25 5.46
N GLY A 127 -2.38 7.47 5.31
CA GLY A 127 -3.74 7.67 4.83
C GLY A 127 -3.84 7.33 3.34
N ALA A 128 -5.07 7.27 2.82
CA ALA A 128 -5.28 7.20 1.38
C ALA A 128 -4.52 8.36 0.70
N ALA A 129 -3.73 8.04 -0.33
CA ALA A 129 -3.09 9.05 -1.15
C ALA A 129 -4.19 9.98 -1.71
N LYS A 130 -4.00 11.29 -1.56
CA LYS A 130 -4.90 12.31 -2.14
C LYS A 130 -4.60 12.52 -3.60
#